data_AF-A0A377F8A0-F1
#
_entry.id   AF-A0A377F8A0-F1
#
_cell.length_a   1.000
_cell.length_b   1.000
_cell.length_c   1.000
_cell.angle_alpha   90.00
_cell.angle_beta   90.00
_cell.angle_gamma   90.00
#
_symmetry.space_group_name_H-M   'P 1'
#
loop_
_entity.id
_entity.type
_entity.pdbx_description
1 polymer ?
#
loop_
_entity_poly.entity_id
_entity_poly.type
_entity_poly.pdbx_seq_one_letter_code
_entity_poly.pdbx_strand_id
1 'polypeptide(L)'
;MCFPATDCLEVLPVGCNKGAALTVLTQHLGLSLRDCMAFGDAMNDREMLVSVGSGFIMGNAMPQLRGGAPAFTGDWTLPKSGCLSTI
;
A
#
# COMPACT_ATOMS: atom_id res chain seq x y z
N MET A 1 15.72 0.96 3.14
CA MET A 1 15.46 1.54 4.47
C MET A 1 14.21 2.38 4.37
N CYS A 2 13.25 2.20 5.27
CA CYS A 2 11.99 2.96 5.26
C CYS A 2 11.62 3.37 6.70
N PHE A 3 10.95 4.51 6.84
CA PHE A 3 10.44 4.99 8.13
C PHE A 3 8.91 4.86 8.14
N PRO A 4 8.33 3.80 8.74
CA PRO A 4 6.88 3.67 8.88
C PRO A 4 6.27 4.65 9.88
N ALA A 5 7.06 5.20 10.82
CA ALA A 5 6.64 6.18 11.81
C ALA A 5 7.82 7.10 12.21
N THR A 6 7.54 8.19 12.93
CA THR A 6 8.49 9.26 13.27
C THR A 6 9.80 8.75 13.92
N ASP A 7 9.75 7.66 14.68
CA ASP A 7 10.90 7.09 15.40
C ASP A 7 11.13 5.59 15.12
N CYS A 8 10.57 5.07 14.02
CA CYS A 8 10.72 3.67 13.64
C CYS A 8 11.52 3.58 12.34
N LEU A 9 12.68 2.92 12.39
CA LEU A 9 13.47 2.60 11.20
C LEU A 9 13.31 1.12 10.86
N GLU A 10 12.81 0.85 9.66
CA GLU A 10 12.71 -0.49 9.09
C GLU A 10 13.91 -0.74 8.15
N VAL A 11 14.77 -1.69 8.55
CA VAL A 11 15.93 -2.13 7.77
C VAL A 11 15.65 -3.51 7.21
N LEU A 12 15.49 -3.58 5.89
CA LEU A 12 15.27 -4.82 5.16
C LEU A 12 16.41 -5.01 4.15
N PRO A 13 16.71 -6.26 3.75
CA PRO A 13 17.62 -6.55 2.65
C PRO A 13 17.20 -5.82 1.37
N VAL A 14 18.17 -5.50 0.52
CA VAL A 14 17.91 -4.85 -0.77
C VAL A 14 16.94 -5.72 -1.59
N GLY A 15 15.84 -5.11 -2.04
CA GLY A 15 14.79 -5.79 -2.80
C GLY A 15 13.71 -6.49 -1.95
N CYS A 16 13.84 -6.48 -0.62
CA CYS A 16 12.85 -7.06 0.28
C CYS A 16 11.93 -5.97 0.83
N ASN A 17 10.73 -5.85 0.27
CA ASN A 17 9.70 -4.90 0.70
C ASN A 17 8.30 -5.45 0.43
N LYS A 18 7.26 -4.74 0.90
CA LYS A 18 5.85 -5.17 0.75
C LYS A 18 5.44 -5.34 -0.72
N GLY A 19 5.92 -4.49 -1.63
CA GLY A 19 5.64 -4.61 -3.07
C GLY A 19 6.28 -5.84 -3.71
N ALA A 20 7.52 -6.16 -3.33
CA ALA A 20 8.23 -7.36 -3.76
C ALA A 20 7.56 -8.63 -3.22
N ALA A 21 7.16 -8.63 -1.95
CA ALA A 21 6.40 -9.73 -1.36
C ALA A 21 5.06 -9.95 -2.07
N LEU A 22 4.33 -8.87 -2.40
CA LEU A 22 3.10 -8.94 -3.15
C LEU A 22 3.32 -9.48 -4.57
N THR A 23 4.40 -9.08 -5.23
CA THR A 23 4.77 -9.61 -6.55
C THR A 23 4.97 -11.13 -6.50
N VAL A 24 5.72 -11.63 -5.52
CA VAL A 24 5.92 -13.07 -5.34
C VAL A 24 4.60 -13.79 -5.07
N LEU A 25 3.73 -13.20 -4.23
CA LEU A 25 2.42 -13.78 -3.91
C LEU A 25 1.51 -13.87 -5.14
N THR A 26 1.40 -12.79 -5.92
CA THR A 26 0.57 -12.77 -7.13
C THR A 26 1.06 -13.78 -8.17
N GLN A 27 2.38 -13.93 -8.35
CA GLN A 27 2.96 -14.97 -9.20
C GLN A 27 2.60 -16.37 -8.72
N HIS A 28 2.62 -16.62 -7.41
CA HIS A 28 2.27 -17.92 -6.85
C HIS A 28 0.78 -18.26 -7.01
N LEU A 29 -0.08 -17.24 -7.00
CA LEU A 29 -1.53 -17.37 -7.21
C LEU A 29 -1.95 -17.34 -8.69
N GLY A 30 -1.03 -17.08 -9.61
CA GLY A 30 -1.33 -16.91 -11.04
C GLY A 30 -2.15 -15.65 -11.34
N LEU A 31 -2.08 -14.64 -10.47
CA LEU A 31 -2.80 -13.37 -10.61
C LEU A 31 -1.86 -12.27 -11.12
N SER A 32 -2.45 -11.25 -11.76
CA SER A 32 -1.72 -10.03 -12.10
C SER A 32 -1.80 -9.04 -10.95
N LEU A 33 -0.71 -8.31 -10.70
CA LEU A 33 -0.73 -7.14 -9.82
C LEU A 33 -1.77 -6.10 -10.25
N ARG A 34 -2.14 -6.05 -11.54
CA ARG A 34 -3.18 -5.16 -12.05
C ARG A 34 -4.59 -5.50 -11.53
N ASP A 35 -4.83 -6.77 -11.21
CA ASP A 35 -6.11 -7.24 -10.65
C ASP A 35 -6.11 -7.16 -9.12
N CYS A 36 -5.01 -6.70 -8.53
CA CYS A 36 -4.85 -6.57 -7.10
C CYS A 36 -5.23 -5.17 -6.64
N MET A 37 -5.81 -5.14 -5.45
CA MET A 37 -6.13 -3.93 -4.70
C MET A 37 -5.28 -3.88 -3.43
N ALA A 38 -4.64 -2.75 -3.14
CA ALA A 38 -3.87 -2.56 -1.92
C ALA A 38 -4.26 -1.28 -1.20
N PHE A 39 -4.21 -1.33 0.12
CA PHE A 39 -4.54 -0.23 1.02
C PHE A 39 -3.33 0.05 1.90
N GLY A 40 -3.00 1.33 2.14
CA GLY A 40 -1.85 1.70 2.96
C GLY A 40 -1.96 3.09 3.57
N ASP A 41 -1.20 3.30 4.63
CA ASP A 41 -1.19 4.52 5.42
C ASP A 41 0.23 5.01 5.76
N ALA A 42 1.22 4.12 5.69
CA ALA A 42 2.61 4.40 6.02
C ALA A 42 3.55 4.39 4.79
N MET A 43 4.74 4.97 4.96
CA MET A 43 5.73 5.05 3.86
C MET A 43 6.19 3.69 3.36
N ASN A 44 6.11 2.63 4.17
CA ASN A 44 6.49 1.28 3.75
C ASN A 44 5.45 0.62 2.82
N ASP A 45 4.23 1.17 2.75
CA ASP A 45 3.20 0.72 1.81
C ASP A 45 3.37 1.35 0.43
N ARG A 46 4.19 2.39 0.29
CA ARG A 46 4.38 3.13 -0.97
C ARG A 46 4.71 2.20 -2.14
N GLU A 47 5.68 1.30 -1.95
CA GLU A 47 6.11 0.38 -3.01
C GLU A 47 5.02 -0.62 -3.39
N MET A 48 4.21 -1.05 -2.41
CA MET A 48 3.04 -1.90 -2.64
C MET A 48 1.94 -1.16 -3.41
N LEU A 49 1.60 0.06 -2.98
CA LEU A 49 0.57 0.91 -3.57
C LEU A 49 0.89 1.32 -5.01
N VAL A 50 2.17 1.52 -5.33
CA VAL A 50 2.63 1.80 -6.70
C VAL A 50 2.57 0.55 -7.60
N SER A 51 2.75 -0.64 -7.02
CA SER A 51 2.87 -1.88 -7.78
C SER A 51 1.53 -2.48 -8.20
N VAL A 52 0.45 -2.20 -7.46
CA VAL A 52 -0.89 -2.72 -7.74
C VAL A 52 -1.66 -1.90 -8.77
N GLY A 53 -2.66 -2.52 -9.40
CA GLY A 53 -3.57 -1.82 -10.30
C GLY A 53 -4.49 -0.82 -9.59
N SER A 54 -4.92 -1.13 -8.37
CA SER A 54 -5.77 -0.26 -7.56
C SER A 54 -5.17 -0.01 -6.18
N GLY A 55 -4.51 1.14 -6.00
CA GLY A 55 -3.94 1.58 -4.73
C GLY A 55 -4.84 2.58 -4.01
N PHE A 56 -5.06 2.37 -2.72
CA PHE A 56 -5.88 3.23 -1.86
C PHE A 56 -5.08 3.72 -0.66
N ILE A 57 -5.16 5.03 -0.41
CA ILE A 57 -4.49 5.67 0.72
C ILE A 57 -5.54 5.97 1.78
N MET A 58 -5.29 5.52 3.00
CA MET A 58 -6.20 5.77 4.12
C MET A 58 -6.22 7.26 4.49
N GLY A 59 -7.36 7.79 4.93
CA GLY A 59 -7.47 9.20 5.34
C GLY A 59 -6.55 9.61 6.52
N ASN A 60 -6.04 8.66 7.29
CA ASN A 60 -5.05 8.86 8.36
C ASN A 60 -3.58 8.72 7.88
N ALA A 61 -3.35 8.54 6.59
CA ALA A 61 -2.02 8.30 6.05
C ALA A 61 -1.05 9.47 6.27
N MET A 62 0.23 9.13 6.37
CA MET A 62 1.30 10.12 6.51
C MET A 62 1.28 11.11 5.33
N PRO A 63 1.49 12.42 5.57
CA PRO A 63 1.49 13.42 4.50
C PRO A 63 2.49 13.11 3.38
N GLN A 64 3.65 12.52 3.72
CA GLN A 64 4.66 12.13 2.74
C GLN A 64 4.17 11.03 1.78
N LEU A 65 3.29 10.14 2.25
CA LEU A 65 2.70 9.09 1.41
C LEU A 65 1.68 9.68 0.44
N ARG A 66 0.83 10.60 0.92
CA ARG A 66 -0.18 11.28 0.08
C ARG A 66 0.43 12.08 -1.05
N GLY A 67 1.60 12.70 -0.82
CA GLY A 67 2.28 13.51 -1.83
C GLY A 67 3.09 12.74 -2.88
N GLY A 68 3.32 11.43 -2.69
CA GLY A 68 4.32 10.67 -3.45
C GLY A 68 3.85 9.38 -4.13
N ALA A 69 2.55 9.07 -4.04
CA ALA A 69 1.96 7.86 -4.61
C ALA A 69 1.17 8.20 -5.90
N PRO A 70 1.50 7.60 -7.07
CA PRO A 70 0.86 7.86 -8.36
C PRO A 70 -0.48 7.10 -8.54
N ALA A 71 -0.84 6.19 -7.64
CA ALA A 71 -2.10 5.45 -7.69
C ALA A 71 -3.10 6.07 -6.71
N PHE A 72 -4.00 6.91 -7.24
CA PHE A 72 -5.12 7.46 -6.48
C PHE A 72 -6.42 6.98 -7.13
N THR A 73 -7.15 6.11 -6.45
CA THR A 73 -8.54 5.81 -6.80
C THR A 73 -9.48 5.88 -5.60
N GLY A 74 -9.23 6.81 -4.66
CA GLY A 74 -10.19 7.20 -3.61
C GLY A 74 -9.56 7.40 -2.23
N ASP A 75 -10.07 8.38 -1.47
CA ASP A 75 -9.85 8.48 -0.02
C ASP A 75 -10.69 7.39 0.65
N TRP A 76 -10.03 6.32 1.12
CA TRP A 76 -10.69 5.30 1.92
C TRP A 76 -10.61 5.69 3.39
N THR A 77 -11.58 6.48 3.82
CA THR A 77 -11.83 6.75 5.23
C THR A 77 -12.80 5.70 5.75
N LEU A 78 -12.36 4.87 6.71
CA LEU A 78 -13.26 3.94 7.42
C LEU A 78 -14.44 4.75 7.99
N PRO A 79 -15.70 4.51 7.57
CA PRO A 79 -16.83 4.98 8.34
C PRO A 79 -16.78 4.25 9.69
N LYS A 80 -17.05 4.94 10.80
CA LYS A 80 -17.12 4.32 12.14
C LYS A 80 -18.16 3.18 12.26
N SER A 81 -18.96 2.95 11.22
CA SER A 81 -19.82 1.79 11.03
C SER A 81 -19.27 0.96 9.87
N GLY A 82 -18.67 -0.19 10.19
CA GLY A 82 -18.22 -1.15 9.21
C GLY A 82 -19.37 -1.59 8.30
N CYS A 83 -19.16 -1.45 6.99
CA CYS A 83 -19.67 -2.32 5.94
C CYS A 83 -19.04 -1.88 4.62
N LEU A 84 -18.49 -2.86 3.91
CA LEU A 84 -17.78 -2.76 2.63
C LEU A 84 -18.65 -2.09 1.55
N SER A 85 -18.23 -0.94 1.02
CA SER A 85 -18.92 -0.28 -0.10
C SER A 85 -18.11 -0.25 -1.41
N THR A 86 -16.99 -0.99 -1.50
CA THR A 86 -16.18 -1.00 -2.73
C THR A 86 -15.43 -2.32 -2.95
N ILE A 87 -16.11 -3.46 -2.74
CA ILE A 87 -15.73 -4.72 -3.37
C ILE A 87 -16.96 -5.32 -4.05
#